data_AF-A0A8K0SPX9-F1
#
_entry.id   AF-A0A8K0SPX9-F1
#
_cell.length_a   1.000
_cell.length_b   1.000
_cell.length_c   1.000
_cell.angle_alpha   90.00
_cell.angle_beta   90.00
_cell.angle_gamma   90.00
#
_symmetry.space_group_name_H-M   'P 1'
#
loop_
_entity.id
_entity.type
_entity.pdbx_description
1 polymer ?
#
loop_
_entity_poly.entity_id
_entity_poly.type
_entity_poly.pdbx_seq_one_letter_code
_entity_poly.pdbx_strand_id
1 'polypeptide(L)'
;MSPRRVLAVAGFLALTGMAQATDWLHKSDWLHKTTTVTVTQTKTVTPTTTPSACPTVCPAPPSCNNEGLDWAYYNSSARNTDTTYSTFHPDTFKAVRPVYIGTTSYVGGLYGSEGEQQGAIYDTDRNFNLNFFALNQRAYLYACEGGVYRFSIPYANDAVFLWTGAKAYSGWTDENADARARYNQPDHIPGSAEFELEIPAGTYVPIRFVYGQAQYGGGFRFNVTAPSGEVIVSDETLSPYVVRYSCDRTTAPAFPAYGREP
;
A
#
# COMPACT_ATOMS: atom_id res chain seq x y z
N MET A 1 -18.49 -66.78 -7.34
CA MET A 1 -17.12 -66.98 -7.87
C MET A 1 -16.19 -66.02 -7.16
N SER A 2 -15.21 -66.57 -6.46
CA SER A 2 -14.13 -65.90 -5.69
C SER A 2 -12.82 -65.97 -6.55
N PRO A 3 -11.63 -65.50 -6.09
CA PRO A 3 -11.15 -64.11 -5.98
C PRO A 3 -9.69 -63.96 -6.54
N ARG A 4 -9.03 -62.80 -6.30
CA ARG A 4 -7.59 -62.57 -5.96
C ARG A 4 -7.36 -61.04 -5.91
N ARG A 5 -7.10 -60.32 -4.80
CA ARG A 5 -6.03 -60.31 -3.76
C ARG A 5 -4.59 -60.31 -4.29
N VAL A 6 -3.84 -59.21 -4.02
CA VAL A 6 -2.54 -59.07 -3.30
C VAL A 6 -2.35 -57.57 -2.95
N LEU A 7 -2.40 -57.11 -1.68
CA LEU A 7 -1.30 -56.84 -0.70
C LEU A 7 -0.25 -55.81 -1.20
N ALA A 8 -0.25 -54.54 -0.75
CA ALA A 8 0.35 -53.96 0.48
C ALA A 8 1.89 -54.05 0.59
N VAL A 9 2.57 -52.91 0.81
CA VAL A 9 3.29 -52.52 2.05
C VAL A 9 4.32 -51.40 1.77
N ALA A 10 4.42 -50.52 2.76
CA ALA A 10 5.24 -49.31 2.90
C ALA A 10 6.77 -49.55 3.00
N GLY A 11 7.54 -48.47 2.86
CA GLY A 11 8.97 -48.44 3.22
C GLY A 11 9.52 -47.01 3.32
N PHE A 12 9.51 -46.46 4.54
CA PHE A 12 10.35 -45.34 4.98
C PHE A 12 11.81 -45.81 5.01
N LEU A 13 12.75 -45.01 4.48
CA LEU A 13 14.18 -45.14 4.80
C LEU A 13 14.76 -43.77 5.17
N ALA A 14 15.05 -43.62 6.47
CA ALA A 14 15.97 -42.61 6.99
C ALA A 14 17.38 -43.23 7.02
N LEU A 15 18.36 -42.50 6.50
CA LEU A 15 19.78 -42.84 6.63
C LEU A 15 20.33 -42.29 7.95
N THR A 16 20.71 -43.18 8.87
CA THR A 16 21.72 -42.90 9.89
C THR A 16 22.62 -44.13 10.03
N GLY A 17 23.86 -44.01 9.55
CA GLY A 17 24.90 -45.01 9.74
C GLY A 17 25.80 -44.64 10.91
N MET A 18 25.84 -45.48 11.94
CA MET A 18 26.98 -45.60 12.85
C MET A 18 27.27 -47.09 13.02
N ALA A 19 28.39 -47.53 12.45
CA ALA A 19 28.88 -48.89 12.60
C ALA A 19 29.57 -49.03 13.96
N GLN A 20 29.13 -50.03 14.75
CA GLN A 20 29.86 -50.53 15.90
C GLN A 20 30.86 -51.59 15.43
N ALA A 21 32.13 -51.43 15.79
CA ALA A 21 33.13 -52.48 15.69
C ALA A 21 33.15 -53.28 16.99
N THR A 22 32.87 -54.57 16.89
CA THR A 22 33.15 -55.57 17.92
C THR A 22 34.65 -55.91 17.90
N ASP A 23 35.22 -56.12 19.08
CA ASP A 23 35.74 -57.43 19.53
C ASP A 23 37.18 -57.46 20.10
N TRP A 24 37.32 -58.37 21.07
CA TRP A 24 38.50 -59.00 21.68
C TRP A 24 39.35 -58.26 22.75
N LEU A 25 39.21 -58.80 23.97
CA LEU A 25 40.06 -58.67 25.15
C LEU A 25 41.46 -59.27 24.94
N HIS A 26 42.50 -58.50 25.22
CA HIS A 26 43.76 -59.03 25.75
C HIS A 26 44.18 -58.23 26.99
N LYS A 27 44.23 -58.93 28.13
CA LYS A 27 44.79 -58.44 29.40
C LYS A 27 46.30 -58.30 29.28
N SER A 28 46.81 -57.12 29.58
CA SER A 28 48.19 -56.93 30.02
C SER A 28 48.21 -55.91 31.16
N ASP A 29 48.60 -56.38 32.34
CA ASP A 29 48.79 -55.58 33.55
C ASP A 29 49.94 -54.60 33.35
N TRP A 30 49.65 -53.30 33.47
CA TRP A 30 50.66 -52.24 33.57
C TRP A 30 50.29 -51.25 34.68
N LEU A 31 51.32 -50.87 35.45
CA LEU A 31 51.29 -49.95 36.60
C LEU A 31 50.41 -48.70 36.36
N HIS A 32 49.43 -48.47 37.22
CA HIS A 32 48.68 -47.21 37.23
C HIS A 32 49.52 -46.11 37.90
N LYS A 33 50.13 -45.23 37.10
CA LYS A 33 50.67 -43.96 37.57
C LYS A 33 49.57 -42.91 37.54
N THR A 34 48.98 -42.61 38.70
CA THR A 34 47.94 -41.57 38.82
C THR A 34 48.54 -40.20 38.54
N THR A 35 48.11 -39.58 37.43
CA THR A 35 48.44 -38.20 37.10
C THR A 35 47.19 -37.35 37.29
N THR A 36 47.19 -36.45 38.27
CA THR A 36 46.10 -35.50 38.48
C THR A 36 46.15 -34.43 37.40
N VAL A 37 45.19 -34.44 36.48
CA VAL A 37 45.03 -33.39 35.46
C VAL A 37 44.04 -32.36 35.98
N THR A 38 44.51 -31.15 36.28
CA THR A 38 43.63 -30.01 36.60
C THR A 38 43.04 -29.48 35.29
N VAL A 39 41.74 -29.69 35.07
CA VAL A 39 41.01 -29.14 33.93
C VAL A 39 40.54 -27.73 34.27
N THR A 40 41.22 -26.71 33.76
CA THR A 40 40.72 -25.32 33.80
C THR A 40 39.62 -25.18 32.75
N GLN A 41 38.36 -25.09 33.18
CA GLN A 41 37.24 -24.78 32.28
C GLN A 41 37.26 -23.27 31.96
N THR A 42 37.71 -22.92 30.77
CA THR A 42 37.53 -21.56 30.24
C THR A 42 36.11 -21.42 29.71
N LYS A 43 35.26 -20.68 30.42
CA LYS A 43 33.91 -20.35 29.97
C LYS A 43 34.02 -19.27 28.89
N THR A 44 33.87 -19.65 27.62
CA THR A 44 33.77 -18.70 26.51
C THR A 44 32.51 -17.87 26.69
N VAL A 45 32.66 -16.61 27.07
CA VAL A 45 31.57 -15.63 27.08
C VAL A 45 31.45 -15.14 25.64
N THR A 46 30.45 -15.64 24.91
CA THR A 46 30.07 -15.04 23.63
C THR A 46 29.66 -13.60 23.92
N PRO A 47 30.27 -12.58 23.29
CA PRO A 47 29.73 -11.23 23.38
C PRO A 47 28.32 -11.29 22.79
N THR A 48 27.31 -11.07 23.61
CA THR A 48 25.97 -10.75 23.12
C THR A 48 26.12 -9.45 22.35
N THR A 49 26.23 -9.53 21.03
CA THR A 49 26.02 -8.38 20.16
C THR A 49 24.56 -8.01 20.32
N THR A 50 24.28 -7.02 21.16
CA THR A 50 23.01 -6.31 21.15
C THR A 50 22.78 -5.90 19.70
N PRO A 51 21.67 -6.30 19.04
CA PRO A 51 21.38 -5.78 17.72
C PRO A 51 21.41 -4.26 17.82
N SER A 52 22.16 -3.63 16.92
CA SER A 52 22.14 -2.19 16.74
C SER A 52 20.67 -1.78 16.70
N ALA A 53 20.26 -0.88 17.60
CA ALA A 53 18.91 -0.37 17.59
C ALA A 53 18.63 0.11 16.16
N CYS A 54 17.65 -0.53 15.51
CA CYS A 54 17.15 -0.08 14.22
C CYS A 54 16.85 1.41 14.39
N PRO A 55 17.28 2.32 13.49
CA PRO A 55 16.82 3.70 13.59
C PRO A 55 15.30 3.65 13.55
N THR A 56 14.65 3.98 14.68
CA THR A 56 13.20 3.96 14.92
C THR A 56 12.45 5.05 14.13
N VAL A 57 13.05 5.55 13.05
CA VAL A 57 12.47 6.61 12.23
C VAL A 57 12.47 6.10 10.80
N CYS A 58 11.27 5.78 10.33
CA CYS A 58 10.91 5.60 8.94
C CYS A 58 11.51 6.74 8.10
N PRO A 59 12.56 6.52 7.29
CA PRO A 59 13.10 7.60 6.48
C PRO A 59 12.17 7.86 5.29
N ALA A 60 11.94 9.13 4.97
CA ALA A 60 11.33 9.52 3.71
C ALA A 60 12.22 9.08 2.52
N PRO A 61 11.63 8.83 1.33
CA PRO A 61 12.41 8.55 0.14
C PRO A 61 13.31 9.74 -0.24
N PRO A 62 14.37 9.54 -1.05
CA PRO A 62 15.16 10.63 -1.58
C PRO A 62 14.30 11.68 -2.31
N SER A 63 14.58 12.96 -2.04
CA SER A 63 13.95 14.10 -2.71
C SER A 63 14.71 14.48 -3.98
N CYS A 64 13.95 14.77 -5.04
CA CYS A 64 14.45 15.28 -6.31
C CYS A 64 13.37 16.10 -7.04
N ASN A 65 12.69 16.97 -6.28
CA ASN A 65 11.53 17.76 -6.71
C ASN A 65 10.37 16.87 -7.19
N ASN A 66 10.15 15.78 -6.47
CA ASN A 66 9.21 14.71 -6.80
C ASN A 66 8.08 14.61 -5.76
N GLU A 67 8.07 15.42 -4.72
CA GLU A 67 7.09 15.36 -3.65
C GLU A 67 5.66 15.63 -4.14
N GLY A 68 4.69 15.07 -3.42
CA GLY A 68 3.27 15.30 -3.63
C GLY A 68 2.65 14.40 -4.70
N LEU A 69 1.53 14.87 -5.25
CA LEU A 69 0.69 14.15 -6.21
C LEU A 69 0.58 14.94 -7.51
N ASP A 70 0.54 14.24 -8.64
CA ASP A 70 -0.01 14.82 -9.86
C ASP A 70 -1.53 14.76 -9.79
N TRP A 71 -2.22 15.81 -10.21
CA TRP A 71 -3.67 15.81 -10.29
C TRP A 71 -4.20 16.46 -11.56
N ALA A 72 -5.41 16.08 -11.93
CA ALA A 72 -6.11 16.62 -13.10
C ALA A 72 -7.57 16.93 -12.79
N TYR A 73 -8.06 18.05 -13.33
CA TYR A 73 -9.45 18.46 -13.27
C TYR A 73 -10.17 18.16 -14.59
N TYR A 74 -11.37 17.62 -14.48
CA TYR A 74 -12.27 17.36 -15.59
C TYR A 74 -13.64 17.96 -15.32
N ASN A 75 -14.28 18.48 -16.37
CA ASN A 75 -15.72 18.67 -16.32
C ASN A 75 -16.40 17.30 -16.35
N SER A 76 -17.43 17.14 -15.53
CA SER A 76 -18.32 16.00 -15.52
C SER A 76 -19.74 16.47 -15.86
N SER A 77 -20.62 15.56 -16.25
CA SER A 77 -22.06 15.81 -16.36
C SER A 77 -22.89 14.83 -15.52
N ALA A 78 -22.21 13.97 -14.76
CA ALA A 78 -22.84 12.97 -13.92
C ALA A 78 -23.66 13.65 -12.82
N ARG A 79 -24.82 13.08 -12.50
CA ARG A 79 -25.72 13.55 -11.45
C ARG A 79 -25.86 12.48 -10.40
N ASN A 80 -25.80 12.88 -9.13
CA ASN A 80 -26.08 11.96 -8.04
C ASN A 80 -27.58 12.01 -7.75
N THR A 81 -28.30 10.98 -8.19
CA THR A 81 -29.77 10.86 -8.06
C THR A 81 -30.19 9.47 -7.58
N ASP A 82 -29.21 8.67 -7.17
CA ASP A 82 -29.41 7.30 -6.71
C ASP A 82 -28.49 7.02 -5.50
N THR A 83 -28.58 5.81 -4.96
CA THR A 83 -27.87 5.42 -3.74
C THR A 83 -26.36 5.22 -3.93
N THR A 84 -25.87 5.26 -5.17
CA THR A 84 -24.52 4.84 -5.54
C THR A 84 -23.82 5.79 -6.51
N TYR A 85 -24.43 6.93 -6.83
CA TYR A 85 -23.98 7.83 -7.89
C TYR A 85 -23.67 7.07 -9.21
N SER A 86 -24.60 6.22 -9.65
CA SER A 86 -24.35 5.21 -10.69
C SER A 86 -23.97 5.75 -12.07
N THR A 87 -24.21 7.04 -12.34
CA THR A 87 -23.87 7.70 -13.61
C THR A 87 -22.43 8.23 -13.65
N PHE A 88 -21.71 8.19 -12.53
CA PHE A 88 -20.32 8.62 -12.46
C PHE A 88 -19.39 7.44 -12.74
N HIS A 89 -18.65 7.55 -13.85
CA HIS A 89 -17.73 6.53 -14.32
C HIS A 89 -16.30 7.09 -14.38
N PRO A 90 -15.48 6.91 -13.33
CA PRO A 90 -14.09 7.34 -13.30
C PRO A 90 -13.29 6.96 -14.56
N ASP A 91 -13.41 5.72 -15.02
CA ASP A 91 -12.56 5.18 -16.09
C ASP A 91 -12.70 5.91 -17.43
N THR A 92 -13.84 6.57 -17.65
CA THR A 92 -14.08 7.41 -18.83
C THR A 92 -13.05 8.54 -18.96
N PHE A 93 -12.46 9.01 -17.86
CA PHE A 93 -11.48 10.10 -17.88
C PHE A 93 -10.09 9.68 -18.40
N LYS A 94 -9.81 8.38 -18.55
CA LYS A 94 -8.52 7.89 -19.09
C LYS A 94 -8.17 8.46 -20.47
N ALA A 95 -9.17 8.62 -21.32
CA ALA A 95 -9.03 9.05 -22.71
C ALA A 95 -9.47 10.50 -22.93
N VAL A 96 -9.89 11.21 -21.88
CA VAL A 96 -10.35 12.59 -21.95
C VAL A 96 -9.18 13.53 -21.64
N ARG A 97 -8.99 14.56 -22.45
CA ARG A 97 -8.02 15.61 -22.12
C ARG A 97 -8.54 16.43 -20.93
N PRO A 98 -7.81 16.53 -19.80
CA PRO A 98 -8.24 17.35 -18.69
C PRO A 98 -8.26 18.83 -19.03
N VAL A 99 -9.07 19.59 -18.28
CA VAL A 99 -9.14 21.06 -18.35
C VAL A 99 -7.94 21.70 -17.67
N TYR A 100 -7.38 21.00 -16.67
CA TYR A 100 -6.21 21.43 -15.92
C TYR A 100 -5.44 20.23 -15.41
N ILE A 101 -4.11 20.38 -15.36
CA ILE A 101 -3.18 19.44 -14.73
C ILE A 101 -2.30 20.27 -13.81
N GLY A 102 -2.07 19.78 -12.60
CA GLY A 102 -1.18 20.41 -11.63
C GLY A 102 -0.55 19.39 -10.70
N THR A 103 0.17 19.92 -9.72
CA THR A 103 0.69 19.16 -8.59
C THR A 103 0.10 19.71 -7.30
N THR A 104 -0.02 18.87 -6.27
CA THR A 104 -0.43 19.30 -4.93
C THR A 104 0.32 18.50 -3.87
N SER A 105 0.41 19.07 -2.67
CA SER A 105 1.08 18.47 -1.51
C SER A 105 0.19 17.52 -0.71
N TYR A 106 -1.14 17.60 -0.89
CA TYR A 106 -2.12 16.82 -0.13
C TYR A 106 -3.24 16.30 -1.03
N VAL A 107 -4.08 15.42 -0.49
CA VAL A 107 -5.24 14.86 -1.19
C VAL A 107 -6.50 15.06 -0.33
N GLY A 108 -7.67 15.03 -0.95
CA GLY A 108 -8.92 15.38 -0.28
C GLY A 108 -9.15 16.88 -0.19
N GLY A 109 -10.17 17.24 0.58
CA GLY A 109 -10.64 18.61 0.76
C GLY A 109 -12.15 18.69 0.62
N LEU A 110 -12.72 19.77 1.14
CA LEU A 110 -14.12 20.13 0.95
C LEU A 110 -14.20 21.25 -0.10
N TYR A 111 -15.03 21.04 -1.12
CA TYR A 111 -15.16 21.88 -2.28
C TYR A 111 -16.57 22.46 -2.35
N GLY A 112 -16.64 23.77 -2.19
CA GLY A 112 -17.87 24.52 -2.27
C GLY A 112 -18.80 24.30 -1.08
N SER A 113 -19.81 25.15 -1.02
CA SER A 113 -20.93 25.09 -0.09
C SER A 113 -22.22 25.33 -0.87
N GLU A 114 -23.38 25.17 -0.24
CA GLU A 114 -24.65 25.46 -0.88
C GLU A 114 -24.69 26.94 -1.32
N GLY A 115 -24.56 27.19 -2.64
CA GLY A 115 -24.52 28.52 -3.24
C GLY A 115 -23.14 28.94 -3.80
N GLU A 116 -22.05 28.27 -3.42
CA GLU A 116 -20.72 28.52 -3.97
C GLU A 116 -20.50 27.66 -5.22
N GLN A 117 -20.55 28.30 -6.39
CA GLN A 117 -20.47 27.61 -7.67
C GLN A 117 -19.06 27.55 -8.25
N GLN A 118 -18.15 28.41 -7.75
CA GLN A 118 -16.78 28.49 -8.24
C GLN A 118 -15.79 28.76 -7.11
N GLY A 119 -14.60 28.19 -7.23
CA GLY A 119 -13.51 28.45 -6.28
C GLY A 119 -12.22 27.72 -6.67
N ALA A 120 -11.18 27.97 -5.89
CA ALA A 120 -9.90 27.30 -6.03
C ALA A 120 -10.00 25.82 -5.66
N ILE A 121 -9.18 25.00 -6.30
CA ILE A 121 -8.96 23.60 -5.93
C ILE A 121 -7.47 23.43 -5.68
N TYR A 122 -7.13 22.83 -4.54
CA TYR A 122 -5.77 22.73 -4.03
C TYR A 122 -5.07 24.10 -3.99
N ASP A 123 -3.75 24.11 -4.14
CA ASP A 123 -2.89 25.29 -4.04
C ASP A 123 -2.90 26.14 -5.33
N THR A 124 -4.04 26.21 -6.04
CA THR A 124 -4.15 26.95 -7.30
C THR A 124 -4.86 28.29 -7.13
N ASP A 125 -4.40 29.30 -7.86
CA ASP A 125 -5.08 30.60 -7.96
C ASP A 125 -6.21 30.60 -9.01
N ARG A 126 -6.54 29.44 -9.59
CA ARG A 126 -7.54 29.31 -10.66
C ARG A 126 -8.89 28.94 -10.07
N ASN A 127 -9.93 29.68 -10.47
CA ASN A 127 -11.31 29.30 -10.18
C ASN A 127 -11.80 28.20 -11.12
N PHE A 128 -12.35 27.14 -10.53
CA PHE A 128 -13.00 26.02 -11.19
C PHE A 128 -14.49 26.02 -10.85
N ASN A 129 -15.30 25.33 -11.66
CA ASN A 129 -16.67 25.02 -11.26
C ASN A 129 -16.63 23.99 -10.13
N LEU A 130 -17.34 24.25 -9.04
CA LEU A 130 -17.41 23.38 -7.86
C LEU A 130 -18.64 22.44 -7.90
N ASN A 131 -19.35 22.43 -9.02
CA ASN A 131 -20.33 21.40 -9.36
C ASN A 131 -19.89 20.67 -10.63
N PHE A 132 -20.30 19.41 -10.74
CA PHE A 132 -20.14 18.59 -11.94
C PHE A 132 -18.68 18.54 -12.42
N PHE A 133 -17.80 18.05 -11.55
CA PHE A 133 -16.39 17.89 -11.89
C PHE A 133 -15.84 16.55 -11.40
N ALA A 134 -14.68 16.19 -11.93
CA ALA A 134 -13.90 15.10 -11.40
C ALA A 134 -12.46 15.55 -11.14
N LEU A 135 -11.86 14.99 -10.09
CA LEU A 135 -10.44 15.07 -9.82
C LEU A 135 -9.83 13.69 -9.96
N ASN A 136 -8.73 13.59 -10.68
CA ASN A 136 -7.93 12.36 -10.76
C ASN A 136 -6.57 12.69 -10.16
N GLN A 137 -6.25 12.12 -9.00
CA GLN A 137 -5.00 12.29 -8.28
C GLN A 137 -4.22 10.99 -8.34
N ARG A 138 -2.92 11.07 -8.58
CA ARG A 138 -2.04 9.89 -8.61
C ARG A 138 -0.65 10.21 -8.10
N ALA A 139 -0.07 9.23 -7.43
CA ALA A 139 1.26 9.31 -6.85
C ALA A 139 1.77 7.90 -6.54
N TYR A 140 2.91 7.85 -5.86
CA TYR A 140 3.44 6.68 -5.21
C TYR A 140 3.48 6.93 -3.70
N LEU A 141 3.02 5.95 -2.94
CA LEU A 141 3.29 5.82 -1.52
C LEU A 141 4.63 5.10 -1.34
N TYR A 142 5.60 5.72 -0.69
CA TYR A 142 6.81 5.05 -0.26
C TYR A 142 6.61 4.38 1.10
N ALA A 143 6.72 3.06 1.13
CA ALA A 143 6.61 2.27 2.34
C ALA A 143 8.00 2.03 2.94
N CYS A 144 8.38 2.82 3.94
CA CYS A 144 9.66 2.63 4.65
C CYS A 144 9.69 1.35 5.50
N GLU A 145 8.54 0.92 6.00
CA GLU A 145 8.36 -0.27 6.83
C GLU A 145 7.45 -1.25 6.08
N GLY A 146 7.64 -2.53 6.38
CA GLY A 146 6.86 -3.60 5.75
C GLY A 146 5.66 -3.96 6.62
N GLY A 147 4.53 -4.27 6.00
CA GLY A 147 3.35 -4.76 6.69
C GLY A 147 2.05 -4.25 6.07
N VAL A 148 0.96 -4.36 6.85
CA VAL A 148 -0.37 -3.92 6.45
C VAL A 148 -0.51 -2.40 6.60
N TYR A 149 -0.69 -1.73 5.46
CA TYR A 149 -1.10 -0.34 5.39
C TYR A 149 -2.62 -0.27 5.26
N ARG A 150 -3.25 0.64 6.01
CA ARG A 150 -4.70 0.88 5.95
C ARG A 150 -5.01 2.20 5.26
N PHE A 151 -5.81 2.13 4.22
CA PHE A 151 -6.33 3.24 3.44
C PHE A 151 -7.77 3.51 3.88
N SER A 152 -8.00 4.67 4.49
CA SER A 152 -9.29 5.07 5.04
C SER A 152 -9.88 6.23 4.27
N ILE A 153 -11.14 6.10 3.86
CA ILE A 153 -11.96 7.18 3.31
C ILE A 153 -13.14 7.35 4.27
N PRO A 154 -13.01 8.18 5.32
CA PRO A 154 -14.06 8.31 6.32
C PRO A 154 -15.24 9.17 5.84
N TYR A 155 -15.08 9.92 4.76
CA TYR A 155 -16.10 10.80 4.21
C TYR A 155 -15.93 10.97 2.70
N ALA A 156 -17.03 10.86 1.96
CA ALA A 156 -17.14 11.24 0.56
C ALA A 156 -18.53 11.81 0.25
N ASN A 157 -18.53 12.94 -0.46
CA ASN A 157 -19.68 13.57 -1.09
C ASN A 157 -19.23 14.22 -2.41
N ASP A 158 -19.52 13.71 -3.60
CA ASP A 158 -20.45 12.61 -3.87
C ASP A 158 -19.78 11.23 -3.94
N ALA A 159 -18.61 11.09 -4.56
CA ALA A 159 -17.95 9.79 -4.62
C ALA A 159 -16.44 9.89 -4.75
N VAL A 160 -15.71 8.95 -4.14
CA VAL A 160 -14.28 8.74 -4.41
C VAL A 160 -13.98 7.26 -4.55
N PHE A 161 -13.09 6.97 -5.51
CA PHE A 161 -12.63 5.63 -5.83
C PHE A 161 -11.12 5.57 -5.61
N LEU A 162 -10.65 4.47 -5.01
CA LEU A 162 -9.24 4.21 -4.75
C LEU A 162 -8.76 3.02 -5.56
N TRP A 163 -7.57 3.16 -6.14
CA TRP A 163 -6.77 2.06 -6.66
C TRP A 163 -5.38 2.12 -6.07
N THR A 164 -4.81 0.94 -5.79
CA THR A 164 -3.43 0.76 -5.33
C THR A 164 -2.68 -0.22 -6.25
N GLY A 165 -1.35 -0.17 -6.22
CA GLY A 165 -0.50 -1.11 -6.96
C GLY A 165 -0.58 -0.95 -8.48
N ALA A 166 -0.38 -2.06 -9.21
CA ALA A 166 -0.28 -2.06 -10.66
C ALA A 166 -1.52 -1.46 -11.35
N LYS A 167 -2.72 -1.70 -10.80
CA LYS A 167 -3.97 -1.17 -11.34
C LYS A 167 -4.08 0.35 -11.24
N ALA A 168 -3.55 0.95 -10.17
CA ALA A 168 -3.51 2.40 -10.04
C ALA A 168 -2.65 3.04 -11.14
N TYR A 169 -1.53 2.38 -11.48
CA TYR A 169 -0.64 2.82 -12.55
C TYR A 169 -1.27 2.68 -13.94
N SER A 170 -1.93 1.54 -14.22
CA SER A 170 -2.46 1.19 -15.54
C SER A 170 -3.65 0.23 -15.43
N GLY A 171 -4.68 0.39 -16.27
CA GLY A 171 -5.79 -0.57 -16.31
C GLY A 171 -6.81 -0.43 -15.16
N TRP A 172 -6.82 0.69 -14.44
CA TRP A 172 -7.87 1.01 -13.48
C TRP A 172 -9.24 1.06 -14.17
N THR A 173 -10.27 0.47 -13.59
CA THR A 173 -11.65 0.50 -14.09
C THR A 173 -12.56 0.73 -12.90
N ASP A 174 -13.78 1.16 -13.16
CA ASP A 174 -14.78 1.32 -12.12
C ASP A 174 -14.91 0.02 -11.32
N GLU A 175 -14.96 -1.12 -12.01
CA GLU A 175 -15.13 -2.45 -11.44
C GLU A 175 -13.99 -2.89 -10.54
N ASN A 176 -12.75 -2.52 -10.87
CA ASN A 176 -11.56 -3.01 -10.16
C ASN A 176 -11.00 -2.07 -9.09
N ALA A 177 -11.74 -1.02 -8.69
CA ALA A 177 -11.38 -0.18 -7.54
C ALA A 177 -11.21 -1.01 -6.26
N ASP A 178 -10.18 -0.71 -5.47
CA ASP A 178 -9.94 -1.32 -4.14
C ASP A 178 -11.00 -0.89 -3.12
N ALA A 179 -11.37 0.39 -3.18
CA ALA A 179 -12.38 0.98 -2.31
C ALA A 179 -13.22 2.00 -3.07
N ARG A 180 -14.49 2.11 -2.69
CA ARG A 180 -15.45 3.06 -3.26
C ARG A 180 -16.29 3.64 -2.13
N ALA A 181 -16.09 4.91 -1.83
CA ALA A 181 -16.95 5.65 -0.91
C ALA A 181 -17.91 6.49 -1.75
N ARG A 182 -19.22 6.23 -1.63
CA ARG A 182 -20.25 6.84 -2.48
C ARG A 182 -21.40 7.34 -1.62
N TYR A 183 -21.77 8.59 -1.82
CA TYR A 183 -22.84 9.28 -1.14
C TYR A 183 -24.19 8.72 -1.61
N ASN A 184 -25.00 8.27 -0.66
CA ASN A 184 -26.36 7.83 -0.91
C ASN A 184 -27.26 9.06 -0.96
N GLN A 185 -27.68 9.47 -2.15
CA GLN A 185 -28.47 10.69 -2.33
C GLN A 185 -29.90 10.59 -1.75
N PRO A 186 -30.67 9.51 -1.96
CA PRO A 186 -32.01 9.40 -1.37
C PRO A 186 -32.03 9.54 0.16
N ASP A 187 -31.05 8.97 0.85
CA ASP A 187 -30.99 8.96 2.33
C ASP A 187 -30.04 10.02 2.91
N HIS A 188 -29.34 10.76 2.04
CA HIS A 188 -28.33 11.77 2.40
C HIS A 188 -27.20 11.25 3.30
N ILE A 189 -26.76 10.01 3.06
CA ILE A 189 -25.71 9.36 3.87
C ILE A 189 -24.35 9.52 3.16
N PRO A 190 -23.35 10.13 3.82
CA PRO A 190 -22.00 10.22 3.27
C PRO A 190 -21.38 8.85 3.00
N GLY A 191 -20.61 8.77 1.91
CA GLY A 191 -19.85 7.57 1.59
C GLY A 191 -18.67 7.38 2.54
N SER A 192 -18.34 6.13 2.84
CA SER A 192 -17.08 5.76 3.49
C SER A 192 -16.58 4.42 2.95
N ALA A 193 -15.27 4.19 3.06
CA ALA A 193 -14.64 2.93 2.69
C ALA A 193 -13.29 2.74 3.39
N GLU A 194 -12.87 1.49 3.55
CA GLU A 194 -11.57 1.10 4.07
C GLU A 194 -10.95 0.06 3.14
N PHE A 195 -9.64 0.07 3.00
CA PHE A 195 -8.89 -0.95 2.28
C PHE A 195 -7.55 -1.21 2.95
N GLU A 196 -7.14 -2.47 3.01
CA GLU A 196 -5.86 -2.88 3.59
C GLU A 196 -4.98 -3.53 2.52
N LEU A 197 -3.70 -3.16 2.52
CA LEU A 197 -2.70 -3.70 1.59
C LEU A 197 -1.42 -4.05 2.35
N GLU A 198 -0.97 -5.28 2.17
CA GLU A 198 0.37 -5.69 2.61
C GLU A 198 1.42 -5.12 1.64
N ILE A 199 2.34 -4.31 2.15
CA ILE A 199 3.38 -3.64 1.36
C ILE A 199 4.76 -4.03 1.90
N PRO A 200 5.71 -4.49 1.04
CA PRO A 200 7.09 -4.69 1.47
C PRO A 200 7.80 -3.38 1.79
N ALA A 201 8.67 -3.41 2.81
CA ALA A 201 9.53 -2.28 3.14
C ALA A 201 10.43 -1.86 1.97
N GLY A 202 10.71 -0.56 1.86
CA GLY A 202 11.57 0.04 0.85
C GLY A 202 10.97 0.07 -0.56
N THR A 203 9.65 -0.01 -0.69
CA THR A 203 8.97 -0.04 -2.00
C THR A 203 8.10 1.17 -2.25
N TYR A 204 7.88 1.48 -3.53
CA TYR A 204 6.96 2.51 -3.99
C TYR A 204 5.69 1.84 -4.53
N VAL A 205 4.54 2.10 -3.91
CA VAL A 205 3.25 1.57 -4.35
C VAL A 205 2.49 2.67 -5.08
N PRO A 206 2.14 2.49 -6.36
CA PRO A 206 1.28 3.44 -7.05
C PRO A 206 -0.08 3.54 -6.34
N ILE A 207 -0.57 4.75 -6.16
CA ILE A 207 -1.88 5.06 -5.60
C ILE A 207 -2.62 6.02 -6.53
N ARG A 208 -3.93 5.84 -6.66
CA ARG A 208 -4.79 6.70 -7.46
C ARG A 208 -6.11 6.93 -6.74
N PHE A 209 -6.55 8.18 -6.74
CA PHE A 209 -7.88 8.59 -6.33
C PHE A 209 -8.59 9.18 -7.54
N VAL A 210 -9.86 8.86 -7.70
CA VAL A 210 -10.75 9.64 -8.57
C VAL A 210 -11.95 10.06 -7.76
N TYR A 211 -12.06 11.36 -7.54
CA TYR A 211 -13.19 11.99 -6.88
C TYR A 211 -14.16 12.54 -7.92
N GLY A 212 -15.45 12.27 -7.74
CA GLY A 212 -16.54 12.80 -8.54
C GLY A 212 -17.42 13.70 -7.71
N GLN A 213 -17.60 14.93 -8.18
CA GLN A 213 -18.56 15.87 -7.64
C GLN A 213 -19.78 15.99 -8.55
N ALA A 214 -20.97 15.86 -7.97
CA ALA A 214 -22.24 16.12 -8.62
C ALA A 214 -22.71 17.55 -8.32
N GLN A 215 -23.63 17.72 -7.37
CA GLN A 215 -24.36 18.96 -7.11
C GLN A 215 -24.22 19.35 -5.64
N TYR A 216 -24.30 20.65 -5.35
CA TYR A 216 -24.50 21.21 -4.00
C TYR A 216 -23.29 21.14 -3.05
N GLY A 217 -22.08 21.28 -3.61
CA GLY A 217 -20.85 21.22 -2.81
C GLY A 217 -20.58 19.83 -2.26
N GLY A 218 -19.35 19.57 -1.87
CA GLY A 218 -18.92 18.21 -1.55
C GLY A 218 -17.49 18.16 -1.08
N GLY A 219 -16.89 16.99 -1.16
CA GLY A 219 -15.50 16.73 -0.87
C GLY A 219 -15.28 15.30 -0.46
N PHE A 220 -14.04 15.02 -0.07
CA PHE A 220 -13.70 13.75 0.55
C PHE A 220 -12.53 13.93 1.51
N ARG A 221 -12.47 13.03 2.48
CA ARG A 221 -11.35 12.92 3.42
C ARG A 221 -10.65 11.59 3.21
N PHE A 222 -9.37 11.54 3.52
CA PHE A 222 -8.56 10.36 3.29
C PHE A 222 -7.38 10.28 4.27
N ASN A 223 -7.08 9.08 4.73
CA ASN A 223 -5.90 8.78 5.54
C ASN A 223 -5.20 7.50 5.08
N VAL A 224 -3.88 7.46 5.21
CA VAL A 224 -3.08 6.23 5.20
C VAL A 224 -2.47 6.02 6.58
N THR A 225 -2.78 4.88 7.20
CA THR A 225 -2.11 4.42 8.42
C THR A 225 -1.07 3.36 8.07
N ALA A 226 0.17 3.57 8.52
CA ALA A 226 1.27 2.62 8.37
C ALA A 226 1.14 1.44 9.38
N PRO A 227 1.88 0.33 9.18
CA PRO A 227 1.87 -0.83 10.07
C PRO A 227 2.16 -0.51 11.54
N SER A 228 3.00 0.50 11.80
CA SER A 228 3.30 1.03 13.13
C SER A 228 2.10 1.70 13.82
N GLY A 229 1.03 2.02 13.09
CA GLY A 229 -0.14 2.77 13.57
C GLY A 229 -0.04 4.28 13.31
N GLU A 230 1.07 4.77 12.77
CA GLU A 230 1.23 6.18 12.39
C GLU A 230 0.37 6.55 11.18
N VAL A 231 -0.33 7.68 11.23
CA VAL A 231 -0.99 8.26 10.04
C VAL A 231 0.04 9.04 9.25
N ILE A 232 0.47 8.46 8.12
CA ILE A 232 1.57 8.99 7.30
C ILE A 232 1.08 9.83 6.12
N VAL A 233 -0.20 9.75 5.79
CA VAL A 233 -0.88 10.63 4.82
C VAL A 233 -2.23 10.98 5.41
N SER A 234 -2.59 12.26 5.38
CA SER A 234 -3.91 12.76 5.76
C SER A 234 -4.38 13.82 4.78
N ASP A 235 -5.62 14.27 4.96
CA ASP A 235 -6.11 15.46 4.29
C ASP A 235 -5.33 16.71 4.71
N GLU A 236 -5.19 17.63 3.75
CA GLU A 236 -4.66 18.99 3.94
C GLU A 236 -3.24 19.09 4.54
N THR A 237 -2.51 17.97 4.60
CA THR A 237 -1.16 17.90 5.17
C THR A 237 -0.20 17.26 4.18
N LEU A 238 0.93 17.92 3.94
CA LEU A 238 2.02 17.35 3.15
C LEU A 238 2.52 16.06 3.81
N SER A 239 2.54 14.97 3.02
CA SER A 239 3.24 13.75 3.41
C SER A 239 4.61 13.66 2.74
N PRO A 240 5.71 13.47 3.50
CA PRO A 240 7.02 13.22 2.90
C PRO A 240 7.13 11.83 2.26
N TYR A 241 6.15 10.95 2.47
CA TYR A 241 6.11 9.59 1.94
C TYR A 241 5.35 9.49 0.62
N VAL A 242 4.79 10.60 0.13
CA VAL A 242 4.04 10.64 -1.13
C VAL A 242 4.87 11.39 -2.17
N VAL A 243 5.19 10.68 -3.26
CA VAL A 243 5.99 11.23 -4.36
C VAL A 243 5.37 10.87 -5.71
N ARG A 244 5.61 11.71 -6.71
CA ARG A 244 5.12 11.56 -8.09
C ARG A 244 5.95 10.56 -8.90
N TYR A 245 7.21 10.37 -8.53
CA TYR A 245 8.16 9.43 -9.14
C TYR A 245 9.38 9.23 -8.23
N SER A 246 10.17 8.18 -8.44
CA SER A 246 11.49 7.99 -7.80
C SER A 246 12.58 8.79 -8.50
N CYS A 247 13.67 9.12 -7.78
CA CYS A 247 14.77 9.89 -8.37
C CYS A 247 15.54 9.16 -9.47
N ASP A 248 15.53 7.83 -9.46
CA ASP A 248 16.05 7.00 -10.55
C ASP A 248 15.09 6.87 -11.75
N ARG A 249 13.85 7.36 -11.62
CA ARG A 249 12.74 7.26 -12.60
C ARG A 249 12.44 5.86 -13.13
N THR A 250 12.94 4.83 -12.47
CA THR A 250 12.82 3.43 -12.90
C THR A 250 12.12 2.58 -11.85
N THR A 251 12.43 2.77 -10.57
CA THR A 251 11.76 2.07 -9.47
C THR A 251 10.30 2.53 -9.31
N ALA A 252 10.04 3.82 -9.47
CA ALA A 252 8.73 4.44 -9.56
C ALA A 252 8.72 5.43 -10.73
N PRO A 253 8.45 4.97 -11.96
CA PRO A 253 8.44 5.84 -13.14
C PRO A 253 7.31 6.88 -13.05
N ALA A 254 7.39 7.95 -13.84
CA ALA A 254 6.25 8.86 -13.94
C ALA A 254 5.01 8.11 -14.47
N PHE A 255 3.83 8.51 -14.02
CA PHE A 255 2.58 8.00 -14.58
C PHE A 255 2.41 8.44 -16.05
N PRO A 256 1.73 7.64 -16.89
CA PRO A 256 1.39 8.03 -18.26
C PRO A 256 0.67 9.38 -18.32
N ALA A 257 0.75 10.14 -19.41
CA ALA A 257 0.04 11.42 -19.49
C ALA A 257 -1.48 11.26 -19.31
N TYR A 258 -2.11 12.16 -18.55
CA TYR A 258 -3.57 12.23 -18.45
C TYR A 258 -4.24 12.33 -19.82
N GLY A 259 -5.39 11.68 -19.99
CA GLY A 259 -6.11 11.62 -21.26
C GLY A 259 -5.48 10.69 -22.32
N ARG A 260 -4.47 9.91 -21.94
CA ARG A 260 -3.81 8.89 -22.77
C ARG A 260 -3.50 7.63 -21.96
N GLU A 261 -4.28 7.38 -20.92
CA GLU A 261 -4.04 6.27 -20.00
C GLU A 261 -4.61 4.96 -20.58
N PRO A 262 -3.91 3.83 -20.41
CA PRO A 262 -4.36 2.51 -20.86
C PRO A 262 -5.50 1.91 -20.02
#